data_AF-A0A3S4ZSM0-F1
#
_entry.id   AF-A0A3S4ZSM0-F1
#
_cell.length_a   1.000
_cell.length_b   1.000
_cell.length_c   1.000
_cell.angle_alpha   90.00
_cell.angle_beta   90.00
_cell.angle_gamma   90.00
#
_symmetry.space_group_name_H-M   'P 1'
#
loop_
_entity.id
_entity.type
_entity.pdbx_description
1 polymer ?
#
loop_
_entity_poly.entity_id
_entity_poly.type
_entity_poly.pdbx_seq_one_letter_code
_entity_poly.pdbx_strand_id
1 'polypeptide(L)' 'MNSEALRHFGKRLTAFEHEEILAYPQLFFLGLSAKKLNMARGYAHNCGNDDENGGYIRVREIVAKLSSYLSIT' A
#
# COMPACT_ATOMS: atom_id res chain seq x y z
N MET A 1 -0.63 -9.66 15.07
CA MET A 1 -0.94 -8.26 14.69
C MET A 1 -1.34 -8.17 13.22
N ASN A 2 -0.48 -8.51 12.25
CA ASN A 2 -0.82 -8.41 10.82
C ASN A 2 -1.95 -9.34 10.36
N SER A 3 -1.99 -10.56 10.91
CA SER A 3 -3.09 -11.50 10.69
C SER A 3 -4.44 -10.99 11.17
N GLU A 4 -4.47 -10.14 12.21
CA GLU A 4 -5.73 -9.54 12.68
C GLU A 4 -6.23 -8.45 11.74
N ALA A 5 -5.33 -7.61 11.22
CA ALA A 5 -5.71 -6.61 10.22
C ALA A 5 -6.26 -7.27 8.94
N LEU A 6 -5.66 -8.38 8.48
CA LEU A 6 -6.23 -9.17 7.37
C LEU A 6 -7.60 -9.77 7.72
N ARG A 7 -7.75 -10.32 8.92
CA ARG A 7 -9.02 -10.89 9.39
C ARG A 7 -10.15 -9.85 9.45
N HIS A 8 -9.87 -8.65 9.95
CA HIS A 8 -10.87 -7.60 10.14
C HIS A 8 -11.11 -6.73 8.90
N PHE A 9 -10.06 -6.49 8.11
CA PHE A 9 -10.10 -5.49 7.03
C PHE A 9 -9.73 -6.02 5.65
N GLY A 10 -9.37 -7.30 5.51
CA GLY A 10 -8.89 -7.88 4.24
C GLY A 10 -9.79 -7.63 3.04
N LYS A 11 -11.13 -7.62 3.22
CA LYS A 11 -12.09 -7.32 2.13
C LYS A 11 -11.99 -5.88 1.60
N ARG A 12 -11.35 -4.97 2.33
CA ARG A 12 -11.13 -3.56 1.99
C ARG A 12 -9.67 -3.25 1.62
N LEU A 13 -8.83 -4.29 1.60
CA LEU A 13 -7.44 -4.20 1.17
C LEU A 13 -7.31 -4.82 -0.22
N THR A 14 -6.37 -4.32 -1.02
CA THR A 14 -6.04 -4.93 -2.32
C THR A 14 -5.25 -6.22 -2.13
N ALA A 15 -5.22 -7.10 -3.15
CA ALA A 15 -4.39 -8.30 -3.10
C ALA A 15 -2.91 -7.97 -2.86
N PHE A 16 -2.42 -6.87 -3.44
CA PHE A 16 -1.06 -6.38 -3.19
C PHE A 16 -0.85 -6.03 -1.71
N GLU A 17 -1.80 -5.29 -1.12
CA GLU A 17 -1.72 -4.92 0.29
C GLU A 17 -1.81 -6.13 1.23
N HIS A 18 -2.42 -7.25 0.83
CA HIS A 18 -2.46 -8.47 1.64
C HIS A 18 -1.08 -9.11 1.80
N GLU A 19 -0.22 -8.95 0.79
CA GLU A 19 1.16 -9.41 0.84
C GLU A 19 2.05 -8.39 1.55
N GLU A 20 1.90 -7.11 1.21
CA GLU A 20 2.78 -6.03 1.68
C GLU A 20 2.70 -5.82 3.20
N ILE A 21 1.49 -5.87 3.76
CA ILE A 21 1.22 -5.81 5.20
C ILE A 21 2.05 -6.81 6.02
N LEU A 22 2.34 -7.99 5.47
CA LEU A 22 3.09 -9.02 6.19
C LEU A 22 4.53 -8.58 6.48
N ALA A 23 5.08 -7.65 5.70
CA ALA A 23 6.42 -7.10 5.89
C ALA A 23 6.48 -6.01 6.98
N TYR A 24 5.33 -5.50 7.46
CA TYR A 24 5.28 -4.44 8.46
C TYR A 24 5.00 -5.00 9.85
N PRO A 25 5.96 -5.04 10.79
CA PRO A 25 5.74 -5.64 12.10
C PRO A 25 4.71 -4.89 12.97
N GLN A 26 4.47 -3.60 12.67
CA GLN A 26 3.49 -2.76 13.34
C GLN A 26 2.67 -1.99 12.30
N LEU A 27 1.36 -1.94 12.49
CA LEU A 27 0.40 -1.25 11.62
C LEU A 27 -0.33 -0.18 12.42
N PHE A 28 -0.27 1.06 11.95
CA PHE A 28 -0.93 2.20 12.60
C PHE A 28 -2.07 2.78 11.78
N PHE A 29 -2.09 2.56 10.47
CA PHE A 29 -3.07 3.14 9.55
C PHE A 29 -3.25 2.28 8.31
N LEU A 30 -4.50 2.10 7.84
CA LEU A 30 -4.82 1.21 6.71
C LEU A 30 -5.55 1.88 5.55
N GLY A 31 -5.82 3.19 5.63
CA GLY A 31 -6.39 3.90 4.48
C GLY A 31 -7.71 3.34 3.95
N LEU A 32 -8.58 2.85 4.84
CA LEU A 32 -9.69 1.98 4.43
C LEU A 32 -10.79 2.70 3.62
N SER A 33 -10.79 4.02 3.60
CA SER A 33 -11.74 4.87 2.84
C SER A 33 -11.15 5.38 1.52
N ALA A 34 -9.89 5.07 1.23
CA ALA A 34 -9.20 5.54 0.04
C ALA A 34 -9.68 4.82 -1.22
N LYS A 35 -9.63 5.54 -2.34
CA LYS A 35 -9.79 4.95 -3.67
C LYS A 35 -8.45 4.34 -4.12
N LYS A 36 -8.20 3.11 -3.69
CA LYS A 36 -6.91 2.43 -3.88
C LYS A 36 -6.63 2.12 -5.36
N LEU A 37 -5.35 2.15 -5.74
CA LEU A 37 -4.90 1.72 -7.07
C LEU A 37 -4.99 0.19 -7.18
N ASN A 38 -5.30 -0.29 -8.38
CA ASN A 38 -5.28 -1.72 -8.68
C ASN A 38 -3.86 -2.15 -9.08
N MET A 39 -2.99 -2.28 -8.08
CA MET A 39 -1.60 -2.69 -8.24
C MET A 39 -1.48 -4.20 -8.43
N ALA A 40 -0.51 -4.64 -9.23
CA ALA A 40 -0.19 -6.04 -9.41
C ALA A 40 1.30 -6.25 -9.69
N ARG A 41 1.85 -7.36 -9.17
CA ARG A 41 3.23 -7.76 -9.48
C ARG A 41 3.37 -8.01 -10.99
N GLY A 42 4.42 -7.45 -11.57
CA GLY A 42 4.68 -7.54 -13.01
C GLY A 42 4.07 -6.40 -13.84
N TYR A 43 3.27 -5.51 -13.25
CA TYR A 43 2.90 -4.27 -13.92
C TYR A 43 4.14 -3.36 -14.04
N ALA A 44 4.23 -2.67 -15.19
CA ALA A 44 5.19 -1.59 -15.39
C ALA A 44 4.93 -0.44 -14.39
N HIS A 45 5.87 0.51 -14.32
CA HIS A 45 5.76 1.68 -13.45
C HIS A 45 5.55 1.29 -11.97
N ASN A 46 6.49 0.51 -11.43
CA ASN A 46 6.50 0.07 -10.02
C ASN A 46 5.19 -0.61 -9.59
N CYS A 47 4.82 -1.69 -10.29
CA CYS A 47 3.56 -2.41 -10.06
C CYS A 47 2.29 -1.55 -10.28
N GLY A 48 2.39 -0.47 -11.08
CA GLY A 48 1.32 0.48 -11.36
C GLY A 48 1.19 1.62 -10.33
N ASN A 49 2.20 1.83 -9.50
CA ASN A 49 2.21 2.84 -8.45
C ASN A 49 2.86 4.16 -8.90
N ASP A 50 3.63 4.13 -9.98
CA ASP A 50 4.26 5.30 -10.58
C ASP A 50 3.54 5.74 -11.85
N ASP A 51 3.62 7.02 -12.18
CA ASP A 51 3.16 7.57 -13.45
C ASP A 51 4.18 7.31 -14.58
N GLU A 52 3.87 7.82 -15.77
CA GLU A 52 4.72 7.68 -16.96
C GLU A 52 6.12 8.31 -16.81
N ASN A 53 6.28 9.26 -15.88
CA ASN A 53 7.53 9.95 -15.59
C ASN A 53 8.25 9.36 -14.36
N GLY A 54 7.74 8.27 -13.78
CA GLY A 54 8.29 7.66 -12.56
C GLY A 54 7.90 8.40 -11.27
N GLY A 55 6.94 9.32 -11.33
CA GLY A 55 6.41 10.00 -10.16
C GLY A 55 5.40 9.13 -9.42
N TYR A 56 5.46 9.07 -8.09
CA TYR A 56 4.52 8.28 -7.30
C TYR A 56 3.08 8.83 -7.43
N ILE A 57 2.14 7.98 -7.81
CA ILE A 57 0.73 8.34 -7.93
C ILE A 57 0.14 8.46 -6.53
N ARG A 58 0.02 9.71 -6.06
CA ARG A 58 -0.56 10.02 -4.75
C ARG A 58 -2.07 9.79 -4.77
N VAL A 59 -2.51 8.65 -4.23
CA VAL A 59 -3.88 8.49 -3.77
C VAL A 59 -4.04 9.20 -2.44
N ARG A 60 -5.03 10.09 -2.34
CA ARG A 60 -5.45 10.61 -1.03
C ARG A 60 -5.91 9.41 -0.19
N GLU A 61 -5.13 9.07 0.83
CA GLU A 61 -5.40 8.11 1.92
C GLU A 61 -4.95 6.63 1.79
N ILE A 62 -3.93 6.22 1.01
CA ILE A 62 -3.41 4.82 1.09
C ILE A 62 -2.59 4.54 2.37
N VAL A 63 -2.64 3.27 2.81
CA VAL A 63 -2.04 2.57 3.98
C VAL A 63 -0.68 3.09 4.46
N ALA A 64 -0.47 2.95 5.79
CA ALA A 64 0.67 3.39 6.59
C ALA A 64 2.05 3.27 5.91
N LYS A 65 2.67 4.44 5.74
CA LYS A 65 4.10 4.60 5.92
C LYS A 65 4.34 5.74 6.90
N LEU A 66 4.30 5.43 8.20
CA LEU A 66 4.77 6.33 9.26
C LEU A 66 6.12 5.89 9.84
N SER A 67 6.92 5.18 9.03
CA SER A 67 8.36 5.06 9.27
C SER A 67 9.06 4.60 7.99
N SER A 68 9.96 5.43 7.46
CA SER A 68 11.14 5.07 6.63
C SER A 68 11.29 5.52 5.15
N TYR A 69 10.35 6.21 4.48
CA TYR A 69 10.62 6.69 3.10
C TYR A 69 10.42 8.21 2.92
N LEU A 70 11.04 8.98 3.82
CA LEU A 70 11.62 10.28 3.44
C LEU A 70 13.12 10.06 3.25
N SER A 71 13.48 9.24 2.26
CA SER A 71 14.85 9.07 1.76
C SER A 71 14.77 8.41 0.40
N ILE A 72 14.62 9.21 -0.63
CA ILE A 72 15.48 9.26 -1.81
C ILE A 72 15.29 10.69 -2.34
N THR A 73 16.42 11.40 -2.34
CA THR A 73 16.79 12.74 -2.85
C THR A 73 15.72 13.75 -3.22
#